data_AF-A0A9Q1C779-F1
#
_entry.id   AF-A0A9Q1C779-F1
#
_cell.length_a   1.000
_cell.length_b   1.000
_cell.length_c   1.000
_cell.angle_alpha   90.00
_cell.angle_beta   90.00
_cell.angle_gamma   90.00
#
_symmetry.space_group_name_H-M   'P 1'
#
loop_
_entity.id
_entity.type
_entity.pdbx_description
1 polymer ?
#
loop_
_entity_poly.entity_id
_entity_poly.type
_entity_poly.pdbx_seq_one_letter_code
_entity_poly.pdbx_strand_id
1 'polypeptide(L)'
;MFQLLNELATASFANVSLFDGGTQVKFKIQFTNGNFAIAKPMRHARDRYWAYNQSETFWFDRERHNAEIAAFHLDSIIPIQCYVLFKCKRVNFTLRRLPTVTTLCFDASFLSSDGEYCFIGNCEPWFCNKENPVCSQGKLMELSICQLVHPEIRHPFQDRPFPWSQGLVEAKM
;
A
#
# COMPACT_ATOMS: atom_id res chain seq x y z
N MET A 1 6.92 -21.21 -0.61
CA MET A 1 6.77 -19.96 0.16
C MET A 1 8.03 -19.09 0.13
N PHE A 2 9.18 -19.54 0.67
CA PHE A 2 10.40 -18.72 0.72
C PHE A 2 10.88 -18.16 -0.63
N GLN A 3 10.82 -18.97 -1.69
CA GLN A 3 11.18 -18.53 -3.04
C GLN A 3 10.32 -17.35 -3.50
N LEU A 4 9.00 -17.42 -3.31
CA LEU A 4 8.08 -16.36 -3.72
C LEU A 4 8.29 -15.07 -2.89
N LEU A 5 8.55 -15.19 -1.58
CA LEU A 5 8.93 -14.03 -0.77
C LEU A 5 10.24 -13.39 -1.25
N ASN A 6 11.19 -14.19 -1.70
CA ASN A 6 12.44 -13.69 -2.29
C ASN A 6 12.19 -12.99 -3.63
N GLU A 7 11.32 -13.55 -4.48
CA GLU A 7 10.92 -12.93 -5.74
C GLU A 7 10.22 -11.58 -5.52
N LEU A 8 9.29 -11.48 -4.57
CA LEU A 8 8.63 -10.21 -4.21
C LEU A 8 9.65 -9.14 -3.76
N ALA A 9 10.72 -9.53 -3.07
CA ALA A 9 11.78 -8.62 -2.64
C ALA A 9 12.71 -8.18 -3.79
N THR A 10 13.05 -9.09 -4.70
CA THR A 10 14.19 -8.91 -5.61
C THR A 10 13.81 -8.66 -7.06
N ALA A 11 12.64 -9.13 -7.51
CA ALA A 11 12.21 -8.99 -8.90
C ALA A 11 12.11 -7.52 -9.32
N SER A 12 12.59 -7.22 -10.54
CA SER A 12 12.59 -5.85 -11.06
C SER A 12 11.18 -5.40 -11.43
N PHE A 13 10.91 -4.11 -11.26
CA PHE A 13 9.63 -3.52 -11.65
C PHE A 13 9.68 -3.15 -13.13
N ALA A 14 8.69 -3.61 -13.89
CA ALA A 14 8.48 -3.22 -15.28
C ALA A 14 7.56 -1.99 -15.39
N ASN A 15 6.49 -1.96 -14.59
CA ASN A 15 5.53 -0.85 -14.55
C ASN A 15 4.99 -0.68 -13.12
N VAL A 16 4.66 0.56 -12.75
CA VAL A 16 4.00 0.94 -11.52
C VAL A 16 2.85 1.89 -11.85
N SER A 17 1.63 1.50 -11.50
CA SER A 17 0.43 2.35 -11.62
C SER A 17 -0.27 2.48 -10.28
N LEU A 18 -1.20 3.43 -10.16
CA LEU A 18 -2.13 3.45 -9.01
C LEU A 18 -3.06 2.23 -9.11
N PHE A 19 -3.36 1.64 -7.96
CA PHE A 19 -4.32 0.53 -7.88
C PHE A 19 -5.73 1.10 -7.75
N ASP A 20 -6.62 0.65 -8.63
CA ASP A 20 -8.04 1.03 -8.62
C ASP A 20 -8.78 0.15 -7.61
N GLY A 21 -8.76 0.55 -6.34
CA GLY A 21 -9.47 -0.16 -5.27
C GLY A 21 -9.09 0.24 -3.85
N GLY A 22 -10.11 0.45 -3.01
CA GLY A 22 -9.98 0.91 -1.63
C GLY A 22 -9.91 2.44 -1.51
N THR A 23 -9.70 2.93 -0.29
CA THR A 23 -9.79 4.36 0.03
C THR A 23 -8.44 5.08 0.14
N GLN A 24 -7.35 4.33 0.35
CA GLN A 24 -6.01 4.87 0.57
C GLN A 24 -5.06 4.53 -0.58
N VAL A 25 -3.91 5.24 -0.65
CA VAL A 25 -2.92 5.07 -1.72
C VAL A 25 -2.37 3.65 -1.77
N LYS A 26 -2.52 3.02 -2.93
CA LYS A 26 -1.96 1.69 -3.25
C LYS A 26 -1.42 1.72 -4.67
N PHE A 27 -0.35 0.97 -4.92
CA PHE A 27 0.19 0.78 -6.26
C PHE A 27 -0.10 -0.62 -6.77
N LYS A 28 -0.35 -0.72 -8.07
CA LYS A 28 -0.25 -1.96 -8.82
C LYS A 28 1.14 -2.02 -9.43
N ILE A 29 1.90 -3.05 -9.06
CA ILE A 29 3.23 -3.31 -9.58
C ILE A 29 3.12 -4.42 -10.61
N GLN A 30 3.70 -4.19 -11.78
CA GLN A 30 4.01 -5.23 -12.76
C GLN A 30 5.50 -5.52 -12.70
N PHE A 31 5.87 -6.78 -12.48
CA PHE A 31 7.25 -7.23 -12.51
C PHE A 31 7.71 -7.56 -13.93
N THR A 32 9.01 -7.60 -14.17
CA THR A 32 9.60 -7.96 -15.47
C THR A 32 9.28 -9.39 -15.93
N ASN A 33 8.89 -10.26 -15.01
CA ASN A 33 8.43 -11.62 -15.31
C ASN A 33 6.93 -11.70 -15.65
N GLY A 34 6.23 -10.56 -15.74
CA GLY A 34 4.80 -10.49 -16.05
C GLY A 34 3.85 -10.66 -14.86
N ASN A 35 4.38 -11.01 -13.67
CA ASN A 35 3.57 -11.13 -12.46
C ASN A 35 3.17 -9.76 -11.89
N PHE A 36 2.14 -9.76 -11.05
CA PHE A 36 1.62 -8.54 -10.43
C PHE A 36 1.67 -8.60 -8.90
N ALA A 37 1.81 -7.43 -8.29
CA ALA A 37 1.69 -7.23 -6.85
C ALA A 37 0.92 -5.94 -6.54
N ILE A 38 0.39 -5.85 -5.32
CA ILE A 38 -0.09 -4.60 -4.73
C ILE A 38 1.00 -4.10 -3.80
N ALA A 39 1.31 -2.82 -3.85
CA ALA A 39 2.26 -2.20 -2.94
C ALA A 39 1.63 -1.07 -2.13
N LYS A 40 1.90 -1.02 -0.82
CA LYS A 40 1.54 0.13 0.03
C LYS A 40 2.80 0.88 0.44
N PRO A 41 2.87 2.21 0.21
CA PRO A 41 4.03 2.99 0.59
C PRO A 41 4.07 3.25 2.09
N MET A 42 5.29 3.39 2.61
CA MET A 42 5.50 3.91 3.96
C MET A 42 4.99 5.34 4.06
N ARG A 43 4.20 5.59 5.11
CA ARG A 43 3.59 6.89 5.40
C ARG A 43 3.95 7.44 6.78
N HIS A 44 4.08 6.54 7.75
CA HIS A 44 4.37 6.87 9.13
C HIS A 44 5.68 6.26 9.58
N ALA A 45 6.39 7.02 10.43
CA ALA A 45 7.48 6.47 11.24
C ALA A 45 6.94 5.36 12.16
N ARG A 46 7.80 4.42 12.53
CA ARG A 46 7.40 3.20 13.26
C ARG A 46 6.84 3.48 14.66
N ASP A 47 7.24 4.61 15.24
CA ASP A 47 6.85 5.12 16.55
C ASP A 47 5.57 5.97 16.54
N ARG A 48 5.03 6.32 15.36
CA ARG A 48 3.75 7.02 15.27
C ARG A 48 2.66 6.16 15.91
N TYR A 49 2.00 6.69 16.92
CA TYR A 49 0.83 6.09 17.54
C TYR A 49 -0.46 6.75 17.05
N TRP A 50 -1.58 6.03 17.12
CA TRP A 50 -2.94 6.53 16.86
C TRP A 50 -3.80 6.24 18.08
N ALA A 51 -4.45 7.25 18.63
CA ALA A 51 -5.07 7.20 19.94
C ALA A 51 -6.36 6.39 20.00
N TYR A 52 -7.02 6.15 18.86
CA TYR A 52 -8.32 5.47 18.77
C TYR A 52 -9.34 6.05 19.76
N ASN A 53 -9.46 7.39 19.76
CA ASN A 53 -10.40 8.14 20.60
C ASN A 53 -11.38 8.95 19.71
N GLN A 54 -12.21 9.80 20.31
CA GLN A 54 -13.23 10.56 19.56
C GLN A 54 -12.65 11.49 18.48
N SER A 55 -11.43 12.01 18.66
CA SER A 55 -10.76 12.86 17.68
C SER A 55 -9.88 12.10 16.69
N GLU A 56 -9.42 10.90 17.06
CA GLU A 56 -8.58 10.02 16.25
C GLU A 56 -9.29 8.68 16.09
N THR A 57 -10.35 8.65 15.28
CA THR A 57 -11.18 7.45 15.07
C THR A 57 -10.49 6.43 14.16
N PHE A 58 -10.94 5.16 14.18
CA PHE A 58 -10.25 4.09 13.45
C PHE A 58 -10.33 4.23 11.92
N TRP A 59 -11.39 4.82 11.38
CA TRP A 59 -11.57 4.96 9.92
C TRP A 59 -10.75 6.10 9.30
N PHE A 60 -10.24 7.03 10.12
CA PHE A 60 -9.27 8.04 9.70
C PHE A 60 -7.82 7.61 9.90
N ASP A 61 -7.56 6.46 10.54
CA ASP A 61 -6.21 5.94 10.68
C ASP A 61 -5.64 5.58 9.30
N ARG A 62 -4.43 6.07 9.04
CA ARG A 62 -3.77 5.87 7.75
C ARG A 62 -3.11 4.51 7.75
N GLU A 63 -3.28 3.78 6.64
CA GLU A 63 -2.71 2.44 6.48
C GLU A 63 -1.19 2.46 6.71
N ARG A 64 -0.72 1.43 7.41
CA ARG A 64 0.68 1.27 7.78
C ARG A 64 1.25 0.08 7.02
N HIS A 65 2.18 0.33 6.10
CA HIS A 65 2.77 -0.73 5.28
C HIS A 65 3.43 -1.84 6.13
N ASN A 66 4.02 -1.48 7.28
CA ASN A 66 4.64 -2.42 8.20
C ASN A 66 3.61 -3.29 8.96
N ALA A 67 2.36 -2.82 9.14
CA ALA A 67 1.31 -3.62 9.76
C ALA A 67 0.94 -4.83 8.89
N GLU A 68 0.90 -4.66 7.56
CA GLU A 68 0.68 -5.77 6.62
C GLU A 68 1.76 -6.85 6.74
N ILE A 69 3.03 -6.43 6.83
CA ILE A 69 4.17 -7.34 6.95
C ILE A 69 4.13 -8.05 8.31
N ALA A 70 3.82 -7.32 9.38
CA ALA A 70 3.70 -7.90 10.72
C ALA A 70 2.55 -8.91 10.81
N ALA A 71 1.38 -8.59 10.24
CA ALA A 71 0.22 -9.47 10.20
C ALA A 71 0.52 -10.78 9.45
N PHE A 72 1.20 -10.70 8.30
CA PHE A 72 1.66 -11.88 7.57
C PHE A 72 2.56 -12.79 8.41
N HIS A 73 3.55 -12.21 9.09
CA HIS A 73 4.46 -12.98 9.94
C HIS A 73 3.76 -13.55 11.17
N LEU A 74 2.80 -12.83 11.75
CA LEU A 74 1.98 -13.30 12.86
C LEU A 74 1.09 -14.49 12.45
N ASP A 75 0.44 -14.41 11.28
CA ASP A 75 -0.36 -15.49 10.70
C ASP A 75 0.48 -16.75 10.38
N SER A 76 1.79 -16.57 10.13
CA SER A 76 2.71 -17.70 9.96
C SER A 76 3.08 -18.41 11.26
N ILE A 77 2.92 -17.73 12.42
CA ILE A 77 3.24 -18.27 13.75
C ILE A 77 2.00 -18.91 14.38
N ILE A 78 0.83 -18.32 14.17
CA ILE A 78 -0.46 -18.84 14.65
C ILE A 78 -0.99 -19.87 13.62
N PRO A 79 -1.63 -20.98 14.01
CA PRO A 79 -2.13 -21.99 13.07
C PRO A 79 -3.40 -21.56 12.30
N ILE A 80 -3.44 -20.32 11.78
CA ILE A 80 -4.55 -19.79 10.98
C ILE A 80 -4.21 -19.91 9.48
N GLN A 81 -2.97 -19.59 9.06
CA GLN A 81 -2.48 -19.70 7.67
C GLN A 81 -3.45 -19.16 6.59
N CYS A 82 -4.08 -18.02 6.84
CA CYS A 82 -5.09 -17.43 5.95
C CYS A 82 -4.61 -16.14 5.27
N TYR A 83 -3.37 -15.69 5.52
CA TYR A 83 -2.89 -14.40 5.03
C TYR A 83 -2.12 -14.52 3.71
N VAL A 84 -2.26 -13.50 2.85
CA VAL A 84 -1.51 -13.42 1.59
C VAL A 84 -0.04 -13.08 1.85
N LEU A 85 0.84 -13.40 0.89
CA LEU A 85 2.28 -13.23 1.08
C LEU A 85 2.69 -11.76 1.01
N PHE A 86 3.37 -11.28 2.05
CA PHE A 86 3.92 -9.92 2.12
C PHE A 86 5.44 -9.89 2.27
N LYS A 87 6.07 -8.90 1.65
CA LYS A 87 7.50 -8.61 1.84
C LYS A 87 7.80 -7.12 1.80
N CYS A 88 8.79 -6.68 2.60
CA CYS A 88 9.32 -5.32 2.53
C CYS A 88 10.25 -5.16 1.32
N LYS A 89 10.13 -4.04 0.61
CA LYS A 89 11.09 -3.63 -0.43
C LYS A 89 11.35 -2.13 -0.36
N ARG A 90 12.61 -1.72 -0.46
CA ARG A 90 12.99 -0.31 -0.63
C ARG A 90 13.26 -0.02 -2.09
N VAL A 91 12.65 1.04 -2.60
CA VAL A 91 12.80 1.45 -4.00
C VAL A 91 13.34 2.86 -4.06
N ASN A 92 14.19 3.10 -5.06
CA ASN A 92 14.63 4.46 -5.37
C ASN A 92 13.48 5.19 -6.06
N PHE A 93 12.82 6.05 -5.31
CA PHE A 93 11.69 6.83 -5.75
C PHE A 93 12.22 8.15 -6.34
N THR A 94 12.48 8.13 -7.64
CA THR A 94 12.86 9.30 -8.43
C THR A 94 11.95 9.43 -9.64
N LEU A 95 11.67 10.67 -10.03
CA LEU A 95 10.81 11.02 -11.19
C LEU A 95 11.16 10.28 -12.49
N ARG A 96 12.40 9.76 -12.60
CA ARG A 96 12.96 9.15 -13.80
C ARG A 96 12.95 7.61 -13.82
N ARG A 97 12.66 6.96 -12.68
CA ARG A 97 12.82 5.50 -12.49
C ARG A 97 11.54 4.72 -12.25
N LEU A 98 10.37 5.36 -12.17
CA LEU A 98 9.10 4.64 -12.31
C LEU A 98 8.85 4.49 -13.82
N PRO A 99 9.24 3.36 -14.43
CA PRO A 99 9.14 3.20 -15.87
C PRO A 99 7.64 3.13 -16.16
N THR A 100 7.13 4.10 -16.90
CA THR A 100 5.77 4.07 -17.43
C THR A 100 4.68 4.22 -16.36
N VAL A 101 4.70 5.32 -15.60
CA VAL A 101 3.50 5.85 -14.94
C VAL A 101 2.55 6.32 -16.04
N THR A 102 1.83 5.39 -16.65
CA THR A 102 0.89 5.69 -17.74
C THR A 102 -0.27 6.49 -17.19
N THR A 103 -0.28 7.77 -17.58
CA THR A 103 -1.44 8.64 -17.81
C THR A 103 -2.41 8.79 -16.64
N LEU A 104 -2.14 9.81 -15.79
CA LEU A 104 -3.08 10.91 -15.44
C LEU A 104 -3.01 11.42 -13.99
N CYS A 105 -2.46 10.71 -13.00
CA CYS A 105 -2.66 11.12 -11.59
C CYS A 105 -1.44 11.04 -10.65
N PHE A 106 -0.21 11.14 -11.17
CA PHE A 106 0.84 11.70 -10.33
C PHE A 106 1.00 13.13 -10.80
N ASP A 107 0.41 14.09 -10.08
CA ASP A 107 0.75 15.50 -10.22
C ASP A 107 2.18 15.66 -9.69
N ALA A 108 3.12 15.18 -10.51
CA ALA A 108 4.46 14.79 -10.14
C ALA A 108 5.36 16.02 -10.14
N SER A 109 5.13 16.98 -9.25
CA SER A 109 6.13 18.02 -8.94
C SER A 109 5.82 18.77 -7.65
N PHE A 110 5.85 18.07 -6.51
CA PHE A 110 6.26 18.73 -5.26
C PHE A 110 7.64 18.19 -4.89
N LEU A 111 8.67 18.88 -5.38
CA LEU A 111 9.95 18.87 -4.68
C LEU A 111 9.67 19.49 -3.31
N SER A 112 9.72 18.68 -2.26
CA SER A 112 9.96 19.24 -0.93
C SER A 112 11.33 19.94 -0.96
N SER A 113 11.44 21.09 -0.29
CA SER A 113 12.65 21.91 -0.17
C SER A 113 13.89 21.14 0.30
N ASP A 114 13.70 19.96 0.89
CA ASP A 114 14.74 19.16 1.57
C ASP A 114 15.20 17.91 0.78
N GLY A 115 14.92 17.84 -0.52
CA GLY A 115 15.39 16.74 -1.38
C GLY A 115 14.56 15.45 -1.28
N GLU A 116 13.38 15.53 -0.67
CA GLU A 116 12.38 14.47 -0.67
C GLU A 116 11.48 14.56 -1.92
N TYR A 117 11.20 13.40 -2.51
CA TYR A 117 10.20 13.28 -3.57
C TYR A 117 8.86 12.91 -2.96
N CYS A 118 7.86 13.75 -3.19
CA CYS A 118 6.50 13.57 -2.71
C CYS A 118 5.51 13.46 -3.87
N PHE A 119 4.39 12.79 -3.63
CA PHE A 119 3.27 12.74 -4.57
C PHE A 119 1.93 12.68 -3.84
N ILE A 120 0.88 13.04 -4.57
CA ILE A 120 -0.51 12.85 -4.16
C ILE A 120 -1.07 11.74 -5.04
N GLY A 121 -1.63 10.70 -4.42
CA GLY A 121 -2.26 9.59 -5.15
C GLY A 121 -3.67 9.93 -5.62
N ASN A 122 -4.29 9.01 -6.35
CA ASN A 122 -5.72 9.06 -6.68
C ASN A 122 -6.47 8.12 -5.73
N CYS A 123 -6.97 8.66 -4.62
CA CYS A 123 -7.73 7.94 -3.60
C CYS A 123 -8.70 8.90 -2.90
N GLU A 124 -9.37 8.47 -1.83
CA GLU A 124 -10.37 9.31 -1.15
C GLU A 124 -9.78 10.67 -0.72
N PRO A 125 -10.53 11.78 -0.85
CA PRO A 125 -9.99 13.14 -0.67
C PRO A 125 -9.39 13.42 0.70
N TRP A 126 -9.88 12.77 1.76
CA TRP A 126 -9.36 12.92 3.12
C TRP A 126 -7.97 12.27 3.30
N PHE A 127 -7.59 11.31 2.44
CA PHE A 127 -6.28 10.68 2.44
C PHE A 127 -5.36 11.20 1.33
N CYS A 128 -5.89 11.54 0.16
CA CYS A 128 -5.13 11.98 -1.00
C CYS A 128 -5.36 13.47 -1.28
N ASN A 129 -4.65 14.33 -0.55
CA ASN A 129 -4.71 15.79 -0.71
C ASN A 129 -3.32 16.42 -0.50
N LYS A 130 -3.24 17.75 -0.65
CA LYS A 130 -1.99 18.51 -0.55
C LYS A 130 -1.42 18.53 0.87
N GLU A 131 -2.27 18.35 1.87
CA GLU A 131 -1.92 18.31 3.29
C GLU A 131 -1.37 16.93 3.70
N ASN A 132 -1.67 15.89 2.92
CA ASN A 132 -1.33 14.50 3.20
C ASN A 132 -0.54 13.80 2.06
N PRO A 133 0.54 14.41 1.55
CA PRO A 133 1.34 13.79 0.50
C PRO A 133 2.06 12.55 1.03
N VAL A 134 2.42 11.65 0.12
CA VAL A 134 3.31 10.52 0.43
C VAL A 134 4.71 10.88 -0.04
N CYS A 135 5.67 10.91 0.88
CA CYS A 135 7.03 11.35 0.64
C CYS A 135 8.04 10.22 0.82
N SER A 136 9.09 10.26 0.00
CA SER A 136 10.27 9.39 0.14
C SER A 136 11.25 9.97 1.15
N GLN A 137 11.98 9.10 1.84
CA GLN A 137 13.05 9.50 2.74
C GLN A 137 14.37 9.52 1.98
N GLY A 138 14.89 10.72 1.66
CA GLY A 138 16.20 10.88 1.00
C GLY A 138 16.34 10.14 -0.35
N LYS A 139 15.23 9.97 -1.11
CA LYS A 139 15.04 9.21 -2.37
C LYS A 139 14.61 7.74 -2.21
N LEU A 140 14.59 7.19 -1.01
CA LEU A 140 14.12 5.83 -0.80
C LEU A 140 12.67 5.83 -0.31
N MET A 141 11.85 5.01 -0.94
CA MET A 141 10.51 4.70 -0.46
C MET A 141 10.46 3.24 -0.05
N GLU A 142 10.09 3.00 1.20
CA GLU A 142 9.82 1.65 1.67
C GLU A 142 8.39 1.26 1.30
N LEU A 143 8.23 0.05 0.80
CA LEU A 143 6.95 -0.51 0.35
C LEU A 143 6.71 -1.84 1.08
N SER A 144 5.46 -2.10 1.46
CA SER A 144 5.01 -3.48 1.62
C SER A 144 4.49 -3.99 0.29
N ILE A 145 5.01 -5.12 -0.17
CA ILE A 145 4.65 -5.77 -1.43
C ILE A 145 3.82 -7.00 -1.11
N CYS A 146 2.59 -7.00 -1.58
CA CYS A 146 1.64 -8.10 -1.50
C CYS A 146 1.55 -8.80 -2.84
N GLN A 147 1.58 -10.13 -2.87
CA GLN A 147 1.19 -10.87 -4.07
C GLN A 147 -0.25 -10.47 -4.48
N LEU A 148 -0.47 -10.15 -5.76
CA LEU A 148 -1.82 -9.93 -6.25
C LEU A 148 -2.51 -11.28 -6.42
N VAL A 149 -3.62 -11.48 -5.72
CA VAL A 149 -4.48 -12.65 -5.92
C VAL A 149 -5.56 -12.27 -6.93
N HIS A 150 -5.55 -12.94 -8.08
CA HIS A 150 -6.60 -12.75 -9.07
C HIS A 150 -7.81 -13.61 -8.70
N PRO A 151 -9.03 -13.05 -8.70
CA PRO A 151 -10.22 -13.88 -8.58
C PRO A 151 -10.27 -14.80 -9.81
N GLU A 152 -10.15 -16.11 -9.56
CA GLU A 152 -10.36 -17.09 -10.62
C GLU A 152 -11.86 -17.16 -10.94
N ILE A 153 -12.22 -17.28 -12.22
CA ILE A 153 -13.62 -17.44 -12.66
C ILE A 153 -14.30 -18.61 -11.92
N ARG A 154 -13.53 -19.64 -11.58
CA ARG A 154 -14.01 -20.82 -10.84
C ARG A 154 -14.11 -20.63 -9.33
N HIS A 155 -13.39 -19.64 -8.77
CA HIS A 155 -13.37 -19.35 -7.34
C HIS A 155 -13.41 -17.83 -7.12
N PRO A 156 -14.57 -17.19 -7.37
CA PRO A 156 -14.71 -15.76 -7.15
C PRO A 156 -14.58 -15.44 -5.65
N PHE A 157 -14.03 -14.28 -5.34
CA PHE A 157 -14.04 -13.78 -3.98
C PHE A 157 -15.49 -13.53 -3.52
N GLN A 158 -15.76 -13.90 -2.27
CA GLN A 158 -17.05 -13.67 -1.64
C GLN A 158 -16.87 -12.61 -0.56
N ASP A 159 -17.34 -11.40 -0.83
CA ASP A 159 -17.39 -10.34 0.17
C ASP A 159 -18.60 -10.56 1.08
N ARG A 160 -18.35 -10.78 2.36
CA ARG A 160 -19.39 -10.95 3.38
C ARG A 160 -19.21 -9.90 4.48
N PRO A 161 -20.27 -9.19 4.88
CA PRO A 161 -20.18 -8.22 5.96
C PRO A 161 -19.83 -8.94 7.27
N PHE A 162 -18.89 -8.37 8.02
CA PHE A 162 -18.51 -8.93 9.32
C PHE A 162 -19.58 -8.58 10.38
N PRO A 163 -20.11 -9.57 11.13
CA PRO A 163 -21.20 -9.33 12.09
C PRO A 163 -20.85 -8.32 13.20
N TRP A 164 -19.57 -8.22 13.56
CA TRP A 164 -19.06 -7.26 14.55
C TRP A 164 -18.36 -6.06 13.92
N SER A 165 -18.64 -5.78 12.64
CA SER A 165 -18.19 -4.52 12.05
C SER A 165 -18.85 -3.36 12.76
N GLN A 166 -18.11 -2.28 13.01
CA GLN A 166 -18.65 -1.05 13.63
C GLN A 166 -19.53 -0.23 12.65
N GLY A 167 -19.93 -0.84 11.52
CA GLY A 167 -20.89 -0.30 10.56
C GLY A 167 -20.34 0.77 9.60
N LEU A 168 -21.11 1.05 8.54
CA LEU A 168 -20.91 2.18 7.61
C LEU A 168 -21.39 3.53 8.20
N VAL A 169 -22.05 3.50 9.35
CA VAL A 169 -22.70 4.67 9.97
C VAL A 169 -21.66 5.66 10.49
N GLU A 170 -20.49 5.19 10.91
CA GLU A 170 -19.40 6.03 11.42
C GLU A 170 -18.44 6.50 10.32
N ALA A 171 -18.36 5.79 9.18
CA ALA A 171 -17.49 6.15 8.05
C ALA A 171 -18.11 7.21 7.10
N LYS A 172 -19.37 7.62 7.32
CA LYS A 172 -20.12 8.58 6.51
C LYS A 172 -20.69 9.77 7.30
N MET A 173 -20.28 9.93 8.57
CA MET A 173 -20.58 11.14 9.36
C MET A 173 -19.41 12.12 9.30
#